data_AF-A0A7V8E139-F1
#
_entry.id   AF-A0A7V8E139-F1
#
_cell.length_a   1.000
_cell.length_b   1.000
_cell.length_c   1.000
_cell.angle_alpha   90.00
_cell.angle_beta   90.00
_cell.angle_gamma   90.00
#
_symmetry.space_group_name_H-M   'P 1'
#
loop_
_entity.id
_entity.type
_entity.pdbx_description
1 polymer ?
#
loop_
_entity_poly.entity_id
_entity_poly.type
_entity_poly.pdbx_seq_one_letter_code
_entity_poly.pdbx_strand_id
1 'polypeptide(L)'
;MHLPFNRSSCFDPTYGTMYGMFRTTLYLPDDLKRALERTARARGCSEAVVVREALRQFTSVVTSPRPKLPLFTSARGNLAEHVDEALRGFGRR
;
A
#
# COMPACT_ATOMS: atom_id res chain seq x y z
N MET A 1 -31.28 -16.86 -9.11
CA MET A 1 -30.02 -17.61 -9.25
C MET A 1 -29.36 -17.66 -7.89
N HIS A 2 -29.12 -18.87 -7.39
CA HIS A 2 -28.76 -19.19 -6.00
C HIS A 2 -27.26 -19.48 -5.94
N LEU A 3 -26.48 -18.71 -5.16
CA LEU A 3 -25.07 -19.02 -4.87
C LEU A 3 -24.95 -19.48 -3.42
N PRO A 4 -24.62 -20.76 -3.15
CA PRO A 4 -24.21 -21.18 -1.83
C PRO A 4 -22.71 -20.89 -1.64
N PHE A 5 -22.37 -19.73 -1.06
CA PHE A 5 -21.02 -19.47 -0.56
C PHE A 5 -20.83 -20.27 0.74
N ASN A 6 -20.10 -21.39 0.63
CA ASN A 6 -19.81 -22.32 1.70
C ASN A 6 -19.18 -21.60 2.91
N ARG A 7 -19.92 -21.52 4.02
CA ARG A 7 -19.45 -20.98 5.29
C ARG A 7 -18.68 -22.05 6.03
N SER A 8 -17.38 -22.13 5.79
CA SER A 8 -16.45 -22.67 6.79
C SER A 8 -16.35 -21.62 7.91
N SER A 9 -17.13 -21.84 8.95
CA SER A 9 -17.27 -20.97 10.11
C SER A 9 -16.00 -20.98 10.97
N CYS A 10 -15.23 -19.90 10.90
CA CYS A 10 -14.54 -19.31 12.04
C CYS A 10 -15.08 -17.87 12.20
N PHE A 11 -16.40 -17.70 12.22
CA PHE A 11 -17.04 -16.40 12.43
C PHE A 11 -17.46 -16.30 13.89
N ASP A 12 -16.51 -15.84 14.72
CA ASP A 12 -16.79 -15.37 16.06
C ASP A 12 -17.18 -13.88 15.97
N PRO A 13 -18.32 -13.44 16.55
CA PRO A 13 -18.81 -12.07 16.43
C PRO A 13 -18.14 -11.07 17.40
N THR A 14 -17.10 -11.48 18.11
CA THR A 14 -16.27 -10.51 18.83
C THR A 14 -15.54 -9.64 17.81
N TYR A 15 -15.78 -8.33 17.86
CA TYR A 15 -15.04 -7.27 17.15
C TYR A 15 -13.57 -7.28 17.64
N GLY A 16 -12.85 -8.35 17.32
CA GLY A 16 -11.43 -8.50 17.54
C GLY A 16 -10.74 -7.86 16.35
N THR A 17 -10.30 -6.62 16.52
CA THR A 17 -9.14 -6.13 15.79
C THR A 17 -8.04 -7.17 16.05
N MET A 18 -7.79 -8.10 15.11
CA MET A 18 -6.52 -8.81 15.12
C MET A 18 -5.47 -7.71 15.01
N TYR A 19 -4.80 -7.38 16.12
CA TYR A 19 -3.96 -6.19 16.25
C TYR A 19 -3.08 -6.01 14.99
N GLY A 20 -3.33 -4.94 14.23
CA GLY A 20 -2.60 -4.62 13.00
C GLY A 20 -3.22 -5.05 11.66
N MET A 21 -4.44 -5.61 11.62
CA MET A 21 -5.07 -6.03 10.36
C MET A 21 -6.57 -5.74 10.29
N PHE A 22 -6.99 -5.05 9.23
CA PHE A 22 -8.39 -4.74 8.95
C PHE A 22 -9.02 -5.81 8.05
N ARG A 23 -10.30 -6.13 8.30
CA ARG A 23 -11.10 -6.97 7.40
C ARG A 23 -11.64 -6.10 6.27
N THR A 24 -11.23 -6.40 5.05
CA THR A 24 -11.68 -5.69 3.85
C THR A 24 -12.41 -6.66 2.92
N THR A 25 -13.61 -6.27 2.44
CA THR A 25 -14.37 -7.01 1.44
C THR A 25 -14.20 -6.31 0.09
N LEU A 26 -13.80 -7.06 -0.93
CA LEU A 26 -13.50 -6.57 -2.27
C LEU A 26 -14.16 -7.47 -3.31
N TYR A 27 -14.75 -6.86 -4.34
CA TYR A 27 -15.32 -7.58 -5.47
C TYR A 27 -14.20 -7.94 -6.44
N LEU A 28 -14.12 -9.20 -6.84
CA LEU A 28 -13.17 -9.70 -7.82
C LEU A 28 -13.95 -10.28 -9.00
N PRO A 29 -13.50 -10.04 -10.24
CA PRO A 29 -13.95 -10.82 -11.39
C PRO A 29 -13.77 -12.33 -11.20
N ASP A 30 -14.66 -13.13 -11.79
CA ASP A 30 -14.68 -14.59 -11.62
C ASP A 30 -13.37 -15.27 -12.04
N ASP A 31 -12.78 -14.81 -13.12
CA ASP A 31 -11.48 -15.28 -13.63
C ASP A 31 -10.35 -15.01 -12.63
N LEU A 32 -10.34 -13.81 -12.04
CA LEU A 32 -9.35 -13.43 -11.03
C LEU A 32 -9.50 -14.26 -9.75
N LYS A 33 -10.75 -14.49 -9.30
CA LYS A 33 -11.04 -15.35 -8.15
C LYS A 33 -10.55 -16.79 -8.37
N ARG A 34 -10.78 -17.36 -9.55
CA ARG A 34 -10.27 -18.70 -9.91
C ARG A 34 -8.74 -18.75 -9.97
N ALA A 35 -8.10 -17.71 -10.49
CA ALA A 35 -6.63 -17.62 -10.50
C ALA A 35 -6.06 -17.55 -9.07
N LEU A 36 -6.72 -16.78 -8.19
CA LEU A 36 -6.35 -16.65 -6.79
C LEU A 36 -6.46 -17.99 -6.04
N GLU A 37 -7.57 -18.72 -6.21
CA GLU A 37 -7.79 -20.04 -5.61
C GLU A 37 -6.73 -21.07 -6.03
N ARG A 38 -6.42 -21.13 -7.33
CA ARG A 38 -5.37 -22.03 -7.84
C ARG A 38 -4.01 -21.69 -7.23
N THR A 39 -3.69 -20.40 -7.10
CA THR A 39 -2.43 -19.93 -6.54
C THR A 39 -2.33 -20.26 -5.05
N ALA A 40 -3.38 -20.00 -4.29
CA ALA A 40 -3.46 -20.29 -2.86
C ALA A 40 -3.31 -21.80 -2.60
N ARG A 41 -4.00 -22.63 -3.38
CA ARG A 41 -3.90 -24.10 -3.31
C ARG A 41 -2.51 -24.60 -3.65
N ALA A 42 -1.88 -24.09 -4.70
CA ALA A 42 -0.53 -24.47 -5.09
C ALA A 42 0.52 -24.10 -4.01
N ARG A 43 0.28 -23.02 -3.27
CA ARG A 43 1.16 -22.55 -2.18
C ARG A 43 0.81 -23.11 -0.80
N GLY A 44 -0.31 -23.83 -0.66
CA GLY A 44 -0.77 -24.35 0.62
C GLY A 44 -1.13 -23.26 1.64
N CYS A 45 -1.55 -22.07 1.19
CA CYS A 45 -1.91 -20.95 2.06
C CYS A 45 -3.33 -20.43 1.77
N SER A 46 -3.84 -19.52 2.60
CA SER A 46 -5.15 -18.90 2.34
C SER A 46 -5.06 -17.83 1.25
N GLU A 47 -6.14 -17.60 0.54
CA GLU A 47 -6.23 -16.54 -0.48
C GLU A 47 -5.87 -15.16 0.07
N ALA A 48 -6.22 -14.89 1.34
CA ALA A 48 -5.87 -13.66 2.02
C ALA A 48 -4.34 -13.46 2.14
N VAL A 49 -3.56 -14.53 2.29
CA VAL A 49 -2.08 -14.43 2.27
C VAL A 49 -1.62 -13.95 0.91
N VAL A 50 -2.10 -14.57 -0.17
CA VAL A 50 -1.73 -14.23 -1.55
C VAL A 50 -2.11 -12.78 -1.87
N VAL A 51 -3.32 -12.35 -1.51
CA VAL A 51 -3.77 -10.96 -1.72
C VAL A 51 -2.90 -9.97 -0.93
N ARG A 52 -2.63 -10.23 0.35
CA ARG A 52 -1.77 -9.34 1.16
C ARG A 52 -0.36 -9.23 0.60
N GLU A 53 0.25 -10.33 0.15
CA GLU A 53 1.58 -10.32 -0.45
C GLU A 53 1.60 -9.52 -1.76
N ALA A 54 0.65 -9.76 -2.65
CA ALA A 54 0.54 -9.06 -3.92
C ALA A 54 0.35 -7.55 -3.69
N LEU A 55 -0.56 -7.16 -2.79
CA LEU A 55 -0.78 -5.75 -2.44
C LEU A 55 0.46 -5.11 -1.82
N ARG A 56 1.19 -5.82 -0.95
CA ARG A 56 2.44 -5.30 -0.36
C ARG A 56 3.52 -5.06 -1.41
N GLN A 57 3.67 -5.97 -2.37
CA GLN A 57 4.62 -5.83 -3.48
C GLN A 57 4.21 -4.68 -4.41
N PHE A 58 2.92 -4.52 -4.69
CA PHE A 58 2.42 -3.47 -5.57
C PHE A 58 2.51 -2.07 -4.93
N THR A 59 2.18 -1.95 -3.65
CA THR A 59 2.14 -0.67 -2.93
C THR A 59 3.49 -0.21 -2.37
N SER A 60 4.46 -1.12 -2.20
CA SER A 60 5.81 -0.76 -1.75
C SER A 60 6.51 0.20 -2.72
N VAL A 61 6.24 0.07 -4.02
CA VAL A 61 6.79 0.95 -5.06
C VAL A 61 6.24 2.38 -4.97
N VAL A 62 4.98 2.52 -4.53
CA VAL A 62 4.30 3.83 -4.39
C VAL A 62 4.77 4.58 -3.15
N THR A 63 5.30 3.88 -2.16
CA THR A 63 5.93 4.49 -0.98
C THR A 63 7.31 5.02 -1.37
N SER A 64 7.33 6.15 -2.08
CA SER A 64 8.56 6.86 -2.41
C SER A 64 9.41 7.03 -1.14
N PRO A 65 10.70 6.65 -1.15
CA PRO A 65 11.53 6.69 0.05
C PRO A 65 11.49 8.11 0.62
N ARG A 66 11.15 8.22 1.91
CA ARG A 66 11.07 9.51 2.60
C ARG A 66 12.39 10.25 2.36
N PRO A 67 12.38 11.47 1.79
CA PRO A 67 13.61 12.17 1.45
C PRO A 67 14.44 12.33 2.72
N LYS A 68 15.61 11.70 2.76
CA LYS A 68 16.60 11.89 3.82
C LYS A 68 17.33 13.18 3.47
N LEU A 69 16.94 14.27 4.12
CA LEU A 69 17.65 15.54 3.99
C LEU A 69 19.03 15.42 4.67
N PRO A 70 20.08 16.06 4.14
CA PRO A 70 20.10 16.94 2.96
C PRO A 70 20.18 16.16 1.63
N LEU A 71 19.34 16.51 0.66
CA LEU A 71 19.28 15.83 -0.66
C LEU A 71 20.49 16.15 -1.56
N PHE A 72 21.15 17.27 -1.30
CA PHE A 72 22.39 17.68 -1.94
C PHE A 72 23.14 18.61 -0.98
N THR A 73 24.46 18.67 -1.10
CA THR A 73 25.28 19.64 -0.38
C THR A 73 25.19 20.98 -1.09
N SER A 74 24.49 21.95 -0.50
CA SER A 74 24.50 23.32 -1.01
C SER A 74 25.88 23.95 -0.76
N ALA A 75 26.51 24.51 -1.78
CA ALA A 75 27.77 25.26 -1.63
C ALA A 75 27.64 26.49 -0.72
N ARG A 76 26.41 26.98 -0.50
CA ARG A 76 26.07 28.05 0.45
C ARG A 76 25.01 27.52 1.41
N GLY A 77 25.44 27.04 2.58
CA GLY A 77 24.56 26.43 3.59
C GLY A 77 23.57 27.37 4.26
N ASN A 78 23.67 28.68 4.03
CA ASN A 78 22.82 29.72 4.62
C ASN A 78 21.71 30.21 3.68
N LEU A 79 21.46 29.54 2.54
CA LEU A 79 20.44 29.98 1.58
C LEU A 79 19.04 30.11 2.21
N ALA A 80 18.71 29.26 3.18
CA ALA A 80 17.45 29.32 3.91
C ALA A 80 17.30 30.59 4.78
N GLU A 81 18.40 31.21 5.17
CA GLU A 81 18.42 32.42 6.02
C GLU A 81 18.47 33.70 5.18
N HIS A 82 18.86 33.61 3.90
CA HIS A 82 19.02 34.74 2.96
C HIS A 82 18.10 34.63 1.73
N VAL A 83 16.89 34.09 1.92
CA VAL A 83 15.94 33.83 0.82
C VAL A 83 15.58 35.10 0.07
N ASP A 84 15.32 36.21 0.77
CA ASP A 84 14.89 37.47 0.16
C ASP A 84 15.95 38.10 -0.76
N GLU A 85 17.23 37.97 -0.37
CA GLU A 85 18.34 38.41 -1.21
C GLU A 85 18.52 37.49 -2.41
N ALA A 86 18.46 36.17 -2.19
CA ALA A 86 18.63 35.16 -3.24
C ALA A 86 17.52 35.22 -4.31
N LEU A 87 16.31 35.63 -3.93
CA LEU A 87 15.17 35.77 -4.85
C LEU A 87 15.05 37.16 -5.48
N ARG A 88 15.98 38.09 -5.23
CA ARG A 88 15.94 39.43 -5.81
C ARG A 88 16.03 39.36 -7.35
N GLY A 89 15.01 39.88 -8.02
CA GLY A 89 14.92 39.87 -9.49
C GLY A 89 14.34 38.58 -10.09
N PHE A 90 13.98 37.60 -9.25
CA PHE A 90 13.27 36.40 -9.69
C PHE A 90 11.91 36.79 -10.30
N GLY A 91 11.59 36.26 -11.48
CA GLY A 91 10.31 36.49 -12.16
C GLY A 91 10.17 37.79 -12.95
N ARG A 92 11.21 38.60 -13.11
CA ARG A 92 11.18 39.75 -14.05
C ARG A 92 11.42 39.24 -15.48
N ARG A 93 10.54 39.64 -16.40
CA ARG A 93 10.66 39.39 -17.85
C ARG A 93 11.51 40.46 -18.51
#